data_AF-A0A0R2S983-F1
#
_entry.id   AF-A0A0R2S983-F1
#
_cell.length_a   1.000
_cell.length_b   1.000
_cell.length_c   1.000
_cell.angle_alpha   90.00
_cell.angle_beta   90.00
_cell.angle_gamma   90.00
#
_symmetry.space_group_name_H-M   'P 1'
#
loop_
_entity.id
_entity.type
_entity.pdbx_description
1 polymer ?
#
loop_
_entity_poly.entity_id
_entity_poly.type
_entity_poly.pdbx_seq_one_letter_code
_entity_poly.pdbx_strand_id
1 'polypeptide(L)'
;MRKTLVIIISLFANIAFGQVQLLPSIGLSSPPLDTDSVCTIVPRTQGNPWIAVNEGDTMADFTLWDINGNALTLSAVLNSGKRALIVSGSYTCPIFRDHMTDLNAVAAQFSNEIECFVVYVVEAHPTASPMPSNGNMNPTNPPYYQPATYGERKAIVSDLLNGVGTGQYVPTPVNVPIYIDGACNQWWQYYNSPNNAYLIDTNGVLFAYHSWFNNSNPPNGQATNIWCDIDSLLGITSGGCTPITSLNGTFDFQLKPNETITTFGNAGDIIDIFGEIINNSNDGVQVDIQRIMNMLPSNTWESSMCIGVCLPFDQDTASVIIAPGDTLDFSFHFFTDPLMIGPDTASAKVKFTNANGTQQFIIQNYRGITYGQSTQVTELSKTNSRLSKIINLLGKEEQQRNNQLQIHIFDDGKIEKRIVIE
;
A
#
# COMPACT_ATOMS: atom_id res chain seq x y z
N MET A 1 -20.39 -2.93 -86.14
CA MET A 1 -19.90 -3.65 -84.95
C MET A 1 -19.92 -2.71 -83.75
N ARG A 2 -20.93 -2.84 -82.87
CA ARG A 2 -21.06 -2.05 -81.63
C ARG A 2 -20.10 -2.63 -80.59
N LYS A 3 -19.13 -1.85 -80.14
CA LYS A 3 -18.26 -2.20 -79.00
C LYS A 3 -19.01 -1.84 -77.72
N THR A 4 -19.47 -2.86 -77.00
CA THR A 4 -20.02 -2.72 -75.66
C THR A 4 -18.85 -2.52 -74.69
N LEU A 5 -18.73 -1.31 -74.14
CA LEU A 5 -17.79 -1.00 -73.06
C LEU A 5 -18.44 -1.48 -71.75
N VAL A 6 -17.94 -2.58 -71.19
CA VAL A 6 -18.32 -3.04 -69.85
C VAL A 6 -17.46 -2.28 -68.85
N ILE A 7 -18.07 -1.35 -68.12
CA ILE A 7 -17.43 -0.66 -66.99
C ILE A 7 -17.62 -1.57 -65.78
N ILE A 8 -16.54 -2.22 -65.34
CA ILE A 8 -16.48 -2.91 -64.05
C ILE A 8 -16.25 -1.83 -63.00
N ILE A 9 -17.31 -1.46 -62.28
CA ILE A 9 -17.22 -0.63 -61.08
C ILE A 9 -16.76 -1.55 -59.95
N SER A 10 -15.45 -1.56 -59.69
CA SER A 10 -14.91 -2.15 -58.47
C SER A 10 -15.37 -1.31 -57.28
N LEU A 11 -16.38 -1.78 -56.56
CA LEU A 11 -16.70 -1.31 -55.22
C LEU A 11 -15.53 -1.69 -54.31
N PHE A 12 -14.52 -0.83 -54.22
CA PHE A 12 -13.67 -0.78 -53.04
C PHE A 12 -14.56 -0.32 -51.90
N ALA A 13 -15.02 -1.27 -51.08
CA ALA A 13 -15.48 -0.96 -49.75
C ALA A 13 -14.32 -0.25 -49.06
N ASN A 14 -14.42 1.07 -48.92
CA ASN A 14 -13.59 1.79 -47.98
C ASN A 14 -13.96 1.22 -46.61
N ILE A 15 -13.20 0.22 -46.16
CA ILE A 15 -13.13 -0.11 -44.74
C ILE A 15 -12.40 1.09 -44.13
N ALA A 16 -13.16 2.15 -43.86
CA ALA A 16 -12.70 3.18 -42.97
C ALA A 16 -12.52 2.48 -41.63
N PHE A 17 -11.27 2.23 -41.26
CA PHE A 17 -10.94 1.93 -39.87
C PHE A 17 -11.43 3.12 -39.07
N GLY A 18 -12.58 2.97 -38.40
CA GLY A 18 -13.10 3.99 -37.53
C GLY A 18 -12.05 4.29 -36.47
N GLN A 19 -11.75 5.56 -36.26
CA GLN A 19 -10.89 5.94 -35.14
C GLN A 19 -11.56 5.47 -33.84
N VAL A 20 -10.76 4.93 -32.93
CA VAL A 20 -11.24 4.58 -31.59
C VAL A 20 -11.97 5.75 -30.94
N GLN A 21 -13.13 5.47 -30.33
CA GLN A 21 -13.93 6.49 -29.67
C GLN A 21 -13.54 6.57 -28.19
N LEU A 22 -12.90 7.66 -27.79
CA LEU A 22 -12.51 7.92 -26.40
C LEU A 22 -13.19 9.19 -25.89
N LEU A 23 -13.24 9.35 -24.56
CA LEU A 23 -13.59 10.62 -23.94
C LEU A 23 -12.47 11.66 -24.21
N PRO A 24 -12.75 12.97 -24.05
CA PRO A 24 -11.74 14.01 -24.23
C PRO A 24 -10.44 13.71 -23.48
N SER A 25 -9.32 14.08 -24.10
CA SER A 25 -8.00 13.80 -23.54
C SER A 25 -7.81 14.46 -22.18
N ILE A 26 -7.30 13.69 -21.22
CA ILE A 26 -6.83 14.17 -19.92
C ILE A 26 -5.32 14.36 -19.93
N GLY A 27 -4.81 15.18 -19.02
CA GLY A 27 -3.37 15.39 -18.89
C GLY A 27 -2.87 16.59 -19.68
N LEU A 28 -1.62 16.49 -20.12
CA LEU A 28 -0.88 17.59 -20.74
C LEU A 28 -0.82 17.40 -22.26
N SER A 29 -0.57 18.50 -22.97
CA SER A 29 -0.31 18.49 -24.43
C SER A 29 1.19 18.43 -24.77
N SER A 30 2.06 18.56 -23.77
CA SER A 30 3.52 18.59 -23.90
C SER A 30 4.17 18.02 -22.64
N PRO A 31 5.39 17.45 -22.74
CA PRO A 31 6.09 16.94 -21.56
C PRO A 31 6.38 18.08 -20.56
N PRO A 32 6.23 17.85 -19.24
CA PRO A 32 6.65 18.81 -18.23
C PRO A 32 8.16 19.06 -18.27
N LEU A 33 8.58 20.24 -17.82
CA LEU A 33 9.98 20.56 -17.57
C LEU A 33 10.39 20.01 -16.20
N ASP A 34 11.66 19.61 -16.05
CA ASP A 34 12.18 19.13 -14.76
C ASP A 34 12.04 20.17 -13.62
N THR A 35 12.00 21.46 -13.97
CA THR A 35 11.80 22.57 -13.03
C THR A 35 10.35 22.85 -12.66
N ASP A 36 9.38 22.21 -13.32
CA ASP A 36 7.96 22.42 -13.04
C ASP A 36 7.65 21.96 -11.60
N SER A 37 7.02 22.85 -10.83
CA SER A 37 6.60 22.53 -9.47
C SER A 37 5.46 21.53 -9.49
N VAL A 38 5.55 20.52 -8.62
CA VAL A 38 4.47 19.56 -8.43
C VAL A 38 3.33 20.24 -7.67
N CYS A 39 2.11 20.18 -8.20
CA CYS A 39 0.95 20.76 -7.54
C CYS A 39 0.70 20.07 -6.18
N THR A 40 0.18 20.82 -5.21
CA THR A 40 -0.21 20.31 -3.90
C THR A 40 -1.18 19.14 -4.03
N ILE A 41 -0.91 18.08 -3.27
CA ILE A 41 -1.75 16.89 -3.23
C ILE A 41 -2.72 17.02 -2.06
N VAL A 42 -4.01 17.05 -2.38
CA VAL A 42 -5.07 17.00 -1.38
C VAL A 42 -5.38 15.53 -1.08
N PRO A 43 -5.26 15.07 0.17
CA PRO A 43 -5.62 13.72 0.56
C PRO A 43 -7.08 13.39 0.20
N ARG A 44 -7.37 12.14 -0.18
CA ARG A 44 -8.73 11.74 -0.58
C ARG A 44 -9.77 11.98 0.51
N THR A 45 -9.42 11.68 1.76
CA THR A 45 -10.27 11.92 2.95
C THR A 45 -10.62 13.40 3.17
N GLN A 46 -9.88 14.33 2.56
CA GLN A 46 -10.09 15.78 2.66
C GLN A 46 -10.92 16.33 1.49
N GLY A 47 -11.59 15.47 0.73
CA GLY A 47 -12.53 15.88 -0.31
C GLY A 47 -11.90 16.06 -1.68
N ASN A 48 -10.93 15.21 -2.05
CA ASN A 48 -10.38 15.15 -3.39
C ASN A 48 -11.01 14.00 -4.21
N PRO A 49 -12.21 14.18 -4.80
CA PRO A 49 -12.89 13.14 -5.56
C PRO A 49 -12.12 12.81 -6.84
N TRP A 50 -12.27 11.57 -7.30
CA TRP A 50 -11.80 11.12 -8.61
C TRP A 50 -13.00 10.66 -9.45
N ILE A 51 -12.77 10.41 -10.73
CA ILE A 51 -13.75 9.77 -11.60
C ILE A 51 -13.72 8.27 -11.33
N ALA A 52 -14.72 7.79 -10.59
CA ALA A 52 -14.95 6.35 -10.49
C ALA A 52 -15.33 5.83 -11.89
N VAL A 53 -14.61 4.81 -12.36
CA VAL A 53 -14.89 4.11 -13.61
C VAL A 53 -15.38 2.70 -13.30
N ASN A 54 -16.22 2.18 -14.17
CA ASN A 54 -16.75 0.83 -14.11
C ASN A 54 -16.52 0.11 -15.44
N GLU A 55 -16.53 -1.21 -15.39
CA GLU A 55 -16.51 -2.03 -16.61
C GLU A 55 -17.62 -1.61 -17.57
N GLY A 56 -17.28 -1.49 -18.85
CA GLY A 56 -18.16 -0.97 -19.89
C GLY A 56 -18.07 0.54 -20.13
N ASP A 57 -17.39 1.31 -19.26
CA ASP A 57 -17.20 2.74 -19.47
C ASP A 57 -16.23 3.03 -20.63
N THR A 58 -16.49 4.09 -21.38
CA THR A 58 -15.52 4.63 -22.34
C THR A 58 -14.40 5.35 -21.60
N MET A 59 -13.15 5.01 -21.91
CA MET A 59 -11.98 5.61 -21.29
C MET A 59 -11.65 6.97 -21.90
N ALA A 60 -11.06 7.85 -21.09
CA ALA A 60 -10.49 9.09 -21.60
C ALA A 60 -9.19 8.84 -22.34
N ASP A 61 -8.98 9.54 -23.45
CA ASP A 61 -7.66 9.59 -24.07
C ASP A 61 -6.68 10.30 -23.13
N PHE A 62 -5.39 10.10 -23.36
CA PHE A 62 -4.35 10.81 -22.61
C PHE A 62 -3.04 10.75 -23.38
N THR A 63 -2.13 11.67 -23.04
CA THR A 63 -0.72 11.56 -23.44
C THR A 63 0.15 11.64 -22.21
N LEU A 64 1.07 10.69 -22.08
CA LEU A 64 2.05 10.62 -20.99
C LEU A 64 3.46 10.43 -21.56
N TRP A 65 4.48 10.72 -20.75
CA TRP A 65 5.88 10.69 -21.18
C TRP A 65 6.73 9.83 -20.26
N ASP A 66 7.65 9.08 -20.84
CA ASP A 66 8.67 8.36 -20.08
C ASP A 66 9.78 9.31 -19.59
N ILE A 67 10.78 8.75 -18.88
CA ILE A 67 11.91 9.52 -18.35
C ILE A 67 12.75 10.22 -19.43
N ASN A 68 12.73 9.70 -20.67
CA ASN A 68 13.46 10.21 -21.82
C ASN A 68 12.63 11.20 -22.65
N GLY A 69 11.37 11.43 -22.29
CA GLY A 69 10.45 12.30 -23.02
C GLY A 69 9.78 11.62 -24.22
N ASN A 70 9.80 10.30 -24.33
CA ASN A 70 9.01 9.58 -25.34
C ASN A 70 7.55 9.54 -24.92
N ALA A 71 6.66 9.90 -25.84
CA ALA A 71 5.22 9.98 -25.59
C ALA A 71 4.51 8.66 -25.87
N LEU A 72 3.46 8.39 -25.09
CA LEU A 72 2.45 7.38 -25.36
C LEU A 72 1.08 8.05 -25.34
N THR A 73 0.24 7.71 -26.32
CA THR A 73 -1.16 8.15 -26.38
C THR A 73 -2.08 6.93 -26.45
N LEU A 74 -3.12 6.86 -25.62
CA LEU A 74 -4.03 5.71 -25.58
C LEU A 74 -4.67 5.46 -26.96
N SER A 75 -5.18 6.50 -27.62
CA SER A 75 -5.76 6.36 -28.95
C SER A 75 -4.78 5.76 -29.97
N ALA A 76 -3.50 6.08 -29.89
CA ALA A 76 -2.48 5.50 -30.78
C ALA A 76 -2.25 4.01 -30.48
N VAL A 77 -2.23 3.61 -29.21
CA VAL A 77 -2.13 2.20 -28.80
C VAL A 77 -3.32 1.41 -29.36
N LEU A 78 -4.54 1.88 -29.14
CA LEU A 78 -5.74 1.15 -29.54
C LEU A 78 -5.90 1.09 -31.07
N ASN A 79 -5.57 2.18 -31.77
CA ASN A 79 -5.57 2.20 -33.24
C ASN A 79 -4.50 1.29 -33.86
N SER A 80 -3.48 0.84 -33.10
CA SER A 80 -2.52 -0.17 -33.57
C SER A 80 -3.10 -1.59 -33.60
N GLY A 81 -4.29 -1.79 -33.02
CA GLY A 81 -4.93 -3.09 -32.85
C GLY A 81 -4.60 -3.78 -31.52
N LYS A 82 -3.72 -3.19 -30.70
CA LYS A 82 -3.47 -3.65 -29.33
C LYS A 82 -4.52 -3.15 -28.36
N ARG A 83 -4.71 -3.92 -27.29
CA ARG A 83 -5.39 -3.50 -26.05
C ARG A 83 -4.40 -2.76 -25.17
N ALA A 84 -4.87 -2.12 -24.10
CA ALA A 84 -4.00 -1.49 -23.12
C ALA A 84 -4.23 -2.10 -21.73
N LEU A 85 -3.15 -2.48 -21.06
CA LEU A 85 -3.14 -2.79 -19.63
C LEU A 85 -2.33 -1.72 -18.92
N ILE A 86 -3.02 -0.91 -18.13
CA ILE A 86 -2.45 0.23 -17.43
C ILE A 86 -2.44 -0.07 -15.95
N VAL A 87 -1.28 0.01 -15.31
CA VAL A 87 -1.16 -0.11 -13.85
C VAL A 87 -0.66 1.21 -13.28
N SER A 88 -1.40 1.84 -12.37
CA SER A 88 -0.84 3.00 -11.65
C SER A 88 0.19 2.52 -10.63
N GLY A 89 1.27 3.27 -10.41
CA GLY A 89 2.39 2.84 -9.56
C GLY A 89 3.08 3.99 -8.85
N SER A 90 3.69 3.73 -7.70
CA SER A 90 4.66 4.66 -7.08
C SER A 90 5.74 3.88 -6.35
N TYR A 91 6.91 4.48 -6.18
CA TYR A 91 8.04 3.76 -5.57
C TYR A 91 7.66 3.28 -4.16
N THR A 92 7.06 4.14 -3.35
CA THR A 92 6.80 3.87 -1.94
C THR A 92 5.63 2.92 -1.69
N CYS A 93 4.81 2.58 -2.68
CA CYS A 93 3.72 1.60 -2.55
C CYS A 93 4.27 0.16 -2.51
N PRO A 94 4.17 -0.57 -1.38
CA PRO A 94 4.68 -1.94 -1.29
C PRO A 94 3.95 -2.88 -2.25
N ILE A 95 2.62 -2.82 -2.28
CA ILE A 95 1.82 -3.71 -3.12
C ILE A 95 2.16 -3.54 -4.61
N PHE A 96 2.40 -2.31 -5.08
CA PHE A 96 2.90 -2.08 -6.44
C PHE A 96 4.24 -2.79 -6.69
N ARG A 97 5.24 -2.59 -5.81
CA ARG A 97 6.55 -3.22 -5.96
C ARG A 97 6.46 -4.76 -5.93
N ASP A 98 5.59 -5.29 -5.09
CA ASP A 98 5.42 -6.73 -4.88
C ASP A 98 4.79 -7.43 -6.10
N HIS A 99 3.94 -6.72 -6.87
CA HIS A 99 3.30 -7.27 -8.07
C HIS A 99 4.07 -7.07 -9.38
N MET A 100 5.26 -6.48 -9.36
CA MET A 100 6.04 -6.29 -10.60
C MET A 100 6.43 -7.60 -11.27
N THR A 101 6.64 -8.68 -10.51
CA THR A 101 6.88 -10.02 -11.09
C THR A 101 5.72 -10.46 -11.98
N ASP A 102 4.48 -10.31 -11.49
CA ASP A 102 3.27 -10.67 -12.22
C ASP A 102 3.07 -9.77 -13.45
N LEU A 103 3.20 -8.46 -13.30
CA LEU A 103 3.05 -7.51 -14.40
C LEU A 103 4.08 -7.76 -15.50
N ASN A 104 5.33 -8.05 -15.14
CA ASN A 104 6.37 -8.39 -16.10
C ASN A 104 6.05 -9.70 -16.84
N ALA A 105 5.51 -10.70 -16.15
CA ALA A 105 5.12 -11.97 -16.76
C ALA A 105 3.95 -11.81 -17.75
N VAL A 106 2.93 -11.04 -17.36
CA VAL A 106 1.80 -10.68 -18.24
C VAL A 106 2.31 -9.95 -19.49
N ALA A 107 3.13 -8.92 -19.30
CA ALA A 107 3.67 -8.15 -20.41
C ALA A 107 4.53 -8.99 -21.36
N ALA A 108 5.35 -9.90 -20.83
CA ALA A 108 6.15 -10.80 -21.64
C ALA A 108 5.27 -11.75 -22.48
N GLN A 109 4.20 -12.28 -21.89
CA GLN A 109 3.34 -13.26 -22.55
C GLN A 109 2.41 -12.64 -23.61
N PHE A 110 1.87 -11.44 -23.36
CA PHE A 110 0.85 -10.83 -24.21
C PHE A 110 1.32 -9.58 -24.97
N SER A 111 2.64 -9.38 -25.11
CA SER A 111 3.22 -8.18 -25.75
C SER A 111 2.74 -7.91 -27.18
N ASN A 112 2.25 -8.93 -27.90
CA ASN A 112 1.73 -8.78 -29.25
C ASN A 112 0.27 -8.28 -29.25
N GLU A 113 -0.51 -8.63 -28.23
CA GLU A 113 -1.94 -8.37 -28.13
C GLU A 113 -2.27 -7.16 -27.23
N ILE A 114 -1.42 -6.89 -26.24
CA ILE A 114 -1.65 -5.94 -25.16
C ILE A 114 -0.40 -5.09 -24.95
N GLU A 115 -0.58 -3.77 -24.99
CA GLU A 115 0.43 -2.82 -24.52
C GLU A 115 0.31 -2.69 -23.00
N CYS A 116 1.32 -3.20 -22.27
CA CYS A 116 1.35 -3.18 -20.81
C CYS A 116 2.32 -2.10 -20.33
N PHE A 117 1.87 -1.18 -19.48
CA PHE A 117 2.73 -0.12 -18.95
C PHE A 117 2.26 0.38 -17.58
N VAL A 118 3.18 1.05 -16.88
CA VAL A 118 2.90 1.72 -15.60
C VAL A 118 2.67 3.21 -15.83
N VAL A 119 1.69 3.76 -15.13
CA VAL A 119 1.58 5.22 -14.92
C VAL A 119 2.11 5.55 -13.53
N TYR A 120 3.26 6.22 -13.46
CA TYR A 120 3.88 6.60 -12.22
C TYR A 120 3.20 7.84 -11.63
N VAL A 121 2.57 7.67 -10.47
CA VAL A 121 1.75 8.68 -9.80
C VAL A 121 2.47 9.24 -8.55
N VAL A 122 1.72 9.93 -7.69
CA VAL A 122 2.19 10.43 -6.40
C VAL A 122 2.68 9.30 -5.49
N GLU A 123 3.64 9.59 -4.60
CA GLU A 123 4.12 8.62 -3.62
C GLU A 123 2.99 8.20 -2.67
N ALA A 124 2.67 6.91 -2.63
CA ALA A 124 1.63 6.36 -1.77
C ALA A 124 1.92 6.60 -0.29
N HIS A 125 3.20 6.44 0.05
CA HIS A 125 3.72 6.50 1.40
C HIS A 125 4.95 7.41 1.41
N PRO A 126 4.79 8.74 1.34
CA PRO A 126 5.93 9.64 1.35
C PRO A 126 6.49 9.80 2.78
N THR A 127 7.80 10.01 2.87
CA THR A 127 8.47 10.40 4.10
C THR A 127 8.18 11.84 4.47
N ALA A 128 7.97 12.06 5.76
CA ALA A 128 7.72 13.36 6.38
C ALA A 128 6.64 14.21 5.64
N SER A 129 5.68 13.56 4.98
CA SER A 129 4.55 14.22 4.33
C SER A 129 3.27 13.39 4.52
N PRO A 130 2.09 14.03 4.53
CA PRO A 130 0.81 13.33 4.58
C PRO A 130 0.64 12.35 3.42
N MET A 131 0.16 11.14 3.70
CA MET A 131 -0.17 10.15 2.68
C MET A 131 -1.33 10.64 1.80
N PRO A 132 -1.26 10.54 0.47
CA PRO A 132 -2.32 11.00 -0.43
C PRO A 132 -3.68 10.31 -0.24
N SER A 133 -3.71 9.11 0.35
CA SER A 133 -4.95 8.36 0.59
C SER A 133 -5.77 8.93 1.75
N ASN A 134 -5.13 9.27 2.87
CA ASN A 134 -5.83 9.57 4.12
C ASN A 134 -5.32 10.79 4.89
N GLY A 135 -4.17 11.35 4.50
CA GLY A 135 -3.57 12.52 5.15
C GLY A 135 -2.75 12.19 6.41
N ASN A 136 -2.61 10.92 6.77
CA ASN A 136 -1.79 10.51 7.92
C ASN A 136 -0.31 10.51 7.54
N MET A 137 0.55 10.72 8.53
CA MET A 137 2.01 10.57 8.35
C MET A 137 2.38 9.09 8.40
N ASN A 138 3.25 8.64 7.50
CA ASN A 138 3.72 7.26 7.56
C ASN A 138 4.77 7.10 8.69
N PRO A 139 4.55 6.20 9.67
CA PRO A 139 5.49 6.01 10.79
C PRO A 139 6.80 5.31 10.39
N THR A 140 6.82 4.57 9.28
CA THR A 140 7.99 3.75 8.87
C THR A 140 9.05 4.52 8.08
N ASN A 141 8.81 5.80 7.81
CA ASN A 141 9.71 6.72 7.11
C ASN A 141 10.37 6.11 5.83
N PRO A 142 9.56 5.74 4.82
CA PRO A 142 10.01 5.20 3.53
C PRO A 142 11.04 6.08 2.78
N PRO A 143 11.75 5.59 1.76
CA PRO A 143 12.97 6.25 1.27
C PRO A 143 12.76 7.62 0.60
N TYR A 144 11.54 7.98 0.19
CA TYR A 144 11.28 9.19 -0.58
C TYR A 144 10.24 10.09 0.08
N TYR A 145 10.53 11.39 0.07
CA TYR A 145 9.54 12.43 0.25
C TYR A 145 8.62 12.49 -0.98
N GLN A 146 7.50 13.17 -0.85
CA GLN A 146 6.73 13.52 -2.03
C GLN A 146 7.54 14.52 -2.88
N PRO A 147 7.78 14.27 -4.19
CA PRO A 147 8.54 15.20 -5.03
C PRO A 147 7.87 16.57 -5.12
N ALA A 148 8.68 17.62 -4.97
CA ALA A 148 8.31 19.02 -5.11
C ALA A 148 8.46 19.52 -6.55
N THR A 149 9.28 18.84 -7.38
CA THR A 149 9.45 19.14 -8.80
C THR A 149 9.28 17.90 -9.67
N TYR A 150 8.98 18.10 -10.97
CA TYR A 150 8.89 17.00 -11.92
C TYR A 150 10.24 16.29 -12.11
N GLY A 151 11.36 17.03 -12.03
CA GLY A 151 12.71 16.46 -12.06
C GLY A 151 12.98 15.52 -10.88
N GLU A 152 12.53 15.87 -9.67
CA GLU A 152 12.59 14.97 -8.51
C GLU A 152 11.75 13.71 -8.73
N ARG A 153 10.54 13.83 -9.28
CA ARG A 153 9.72 12.66 -9.63
C ARG A 153 10.44 11.73 -10.61
N LYS A 154 11.06 12.28 -11.65
CA LYS A 154 11.88 11.53 -12.61
C LYS A 154 13.08 10.84 -11.93
N ALA A 155 13.71 11.49 -10.96
CA ALA A 155 14.81 10.89 -10.21
C ALA A 155 14.35 9.64 -9.44
N ILE A 156 13.18 9.68 -8.80
CA ILE A 156 12.63 8.50 -8.11
C ILE A 156 12.28 7.38 -9.11
N VAL A 157 11.72 7.72 -10.27
CA VAL A 157 11.49 6.74 -11.35
C VAL A 157 12.81 6.13 -11.84
N SER A 158 13.87 6.94 -11.95
CA SER A 158 15.20 6.43 -12.30
C SER A 158 15.70 5.43 -11.25
N ASP A 159 15.53 5.73 -9.97
CA ASP A 159 15.93 4.83 -8.88
C ASP A 159 15.14 3.52 -8.92
N LEU A 160 13.83 3.58 -9.18
CA LEU A 160 12.96 2.42 -9.38
C LEU A 160 13.49 1.52 -10.50
N LEU A 161 13.76 2.10 -11.68
CA LEU A 161 14.26 1.37 -12.85
C LEU A 161 15.66 0.78 -12.63
N ASN A 162 16.49 1.45 -11.83
CA ASN A 162 17.85 1.03 -11.53
C ASN A 162 17.96 0.04 -10.35
N GLY A 163 16.84 -0.32 -9.71
CA GLY A 163 16.87 -1.23 -8.56
C GLY A 163 17.49 -0.61 -7.30
N VAL A 164 17.55 0.72 -7.21
CA VAL A 164 18.14 1.43 -6.07
C VAL A 164 17.20 1.31 -4.88
N GLY A 165 17.67 0.79 -3.74
CA GLY A 165 16.89 0.67 -2.51
C GLY A 165 17.65 -0.07 -1.42
N THR A 166 17.08 -0.16 -0.21
CA THR A 166 17.66 -0.95 0.89
C THR A 166 16.58 -1.77 1.60
N GLY A 167 16.93 -2.98 2.05
CA GLY A 167 16.01 -3.90 2.73
C GLY A 167 14.74 -4.15 1.91
N GLN A 168 13.58 -4.01 2.57
CA GLN A 168 12.24 -4.17 1.99
C GLN A 168 11.81 -3.06 1.00
N TYR A 169 12.70 -2.10 0.73
CA TYR A 169 12.49 -1.09 -0.31
C TYR A 169 13.32 -1.33 -1.57
N VAL A 170 14.11 -2.41 -1.67
CA VAL A 170 14.71 -2.82 -2.95
C VAL A 170 13.57 -3.21 -3.90
N PRO A 171 13.37 -2.52 -5.03
CA PRO A 171 12.26 -2.83 -5.90
C PRO A 171 12.55 -4.09 -6.72
N THR A 172 11.51 -4.89 -6.94
CA THR A 172 11.51 -5.91 -7.99
C THR A 172 11.77 -5.23 -9.34
N PRO A 173 12.60 -5.81 -10.24
CA PRO A 173 12.86 -5.23 -11.55
C PRO A 173 11.59 -4.88 -12.31
N VAL A 174 11.53 -3.69 -12.91
CA VAL A 174 10.39 -3.26 -13.74
C VAL A 174 10.79 -3.36 -15.20
N ASN A 175 10.15 -4.28 -15.94
CA ASN A 175 10.47 -4.55 -17.35
C ASN A 175 9.46 -3.93 -18.33
N VAL A 176 8.37 -3.37 -17.82
CA VAL A 176 7.38 -2.63 -18.60
C VAL A 176 7.75 -1.14 -18.69
N PRO A 177 7.35 -0.42 -19.75
CA PRO A 177 7.50 1.03 -19.80
C PRO A 177 6.84 1.72 -18.61
N ILE A 178 7.49 2.77 -18.09
CA ILE A 178 6.94 3.66 -17.08
C ILE A 178 6.72 5.03 -17.70
N TYR A 179 5.46 5.48 -17.72
CA TYR A 179 5.08 6.83 -18.10
C TYR A 179 4.71 7.62 -16.86
N ILE A 180 5.13 8.88 -16.78
CA ILE A 180 5.09 9.66 -15.56
C ILE A 180 3.89 10.62 -15.61
N ASP A 181 3.07 10.63 -14.56
CA ASP A 181 1.97 11.59 -14.43
C ASP A 181 2.52 13.02 -14.41
N GLY A 182 1.75 13.97 -14.93
CA GLY A 182 2.16 15.36 -15.05
C GLY A 182 2.42 16.04 -13.70
N ALA A 183 3.10 17.18 -13.73
CA ALA A 183 3.45 17.94 -12.52
C ALA A 183 2.23 18.27 -11.65
N CYS A 184 1.05 18.42 -12.25
CA CYS A 184 -0.19 18.68 -11.51
C CYS A 184 -1.08 17.46 -11.30
N ASN A 185 -0.49 16.27 -11.39
CA ASN A 185 -1.08 15.00 -11.01
C ASN A 185 -2.35 14.69 -11.81
N GLN A 186 -2.42 15.04 -13.08
CA GLN A 186 -3.65 14.97 -13.88
C GLN A 186 -4.23 13.57 -13.95
N TRP A 187 -3.39 12.55 -14.11
CA TRP A 187 -3.81 11.15 -14.03
C TRP A 187 -4.36 10.84 -12.64
N TRP A 188 -3.60 11.17 -11.59
CA TRP A 188 -4.04 10.95 -10.21
C TRP A 188 -5.32 11.72 -9.85
N GLN A 189 -5.55 12.91 -10.39
CA GLN A 189 -6.78 13.66 -10.12
C GLN A 189 -7.98 13.05 -10.85
N TYR A 190 -7.76 12.52 -12.05
CA TYR A 190 -8.83 11.95 -12.86
C TYR A 190 -9.16 10.50 -12.43
N TYR A 191 -8.15 9.65 -12.40
CA TYR A 191 -8.23 8.26 -11.96
C TYR A 191 -7.85 8.13 -10.48
N ASN A 192 -7.62 6.91 -9.97
CA ASN A 192 -7.37 6.68 -8.54
C ASN A 192 -6.03 5.93 -8.27
N SER A 193 -5.73 5.69 -6.99
CA SER A 193 -4.85 4.66 -6.36
C SER A 193 -3.52 4.25 -7.03
N PRO A 194 -2.40 4.15 -6.30
CA PRO A 194 -1.06 3.86 -6.83
C PRO A 194 -0.79 2.37 -7.14
N ASN A 195 -1.81 1.51 -7.24
CA ASN A 195 -1.69 0.12 -7.72
C ASN A 195 -2.95 -0.39 -8.43
N ASN A 196 -3.86 0.48 -8.87
CA ASN A 196 -5.02 -0.01 -9.62
C ASN A 196 -4.64 -0.38 -11.05
N ALA A 197 -5.49 -1.17 -11.68
CA ALA A 197 -5.31 -1.58 -13.05
C ALA A 197 -6.55 -1.35 -13.90
N TYR A 198 -6.29 -1.02 -15.17
CA TYR A 198 -7.28 -0.80 -16.20
C TYR A 198 -6.93 -1.67 -17.40
N LEU A 199 -7.78 -2.64 -17.71
CA LEU A 199 -7.67 -3.43 -18.94
C LEU A 199 -8.68 -2.87 -19.95
N ILE A 200 -8.17 -2.29 -21.04
CA ILE A 200 -8.97 -1.54 -22.01
C ILE A 200 -8.98 -2.30 -23.34
N ASP A 201 -10.16 -2.48 -23.91
CA ASP A 201 -10.34 -3.12 -25.21
C ASP A 201 -9.92 -2.19 -26.37
N THR A 202 -9.91 -2.71 -27.60
CA THR A 202 -9.53 -1.93 -28.79
C THR A 202 -10.54 -0.84 -29.17
N ASN A 203 -11.74 -0.85 -28.58
CA ASN A 203 -12.77 0.16 -28.80
C ASN A 203 -12.68 1.32 -27.81
N GLY A 204 -11.72 1.28 -26.87
CA GLY A 204 -11.58 2.29 -25.83
C GLY A 204 -12.53 2.07 -24.65
N VAL A 205 -13.08 0.87 -24.50
CA VAL A 205 -13.97 0.49 -23.41
C VAL A 205 -13.16 -0.21 -22.32
N LEU A 206 -13.40 0.16 -21.07
CA LEU A 206 -12.83 -0.51 -19.91
C LEU A 206 -13.42 -1.92 -19.81
N PHE A 207 -12.61 -2.94 -20.07
CA PHE A 207 -13.03 -4.33 -19.97
C PHE A 207 -13.03 -4.83 -18.53
N ALA A 208 -11.95 -4.54 -17.79
CA ALA A 208 -11.81 -4.90 -16.38
C ALA A 208 -11.15 -3.76 -15.59
N TYR A 209 -11.65 -3.53 -14.38
CA TYR A 209 -11.07 -2.59 -13.42
C TYR A 209 -10.69 -3.31 -12.13
N HIS A 210 -9.43 -3.17 -11.71
CA HIS A 210 -8.99 -3.68 -10.41
C HIS A 210 -8.54 -2.55 -9.49
N SER A 211 -9.08 -2.51 -8.27
CA SER A 211 -8.63 -1.58 -7.22
C SER A 211 -7.18 -1.83 -6.80
N TRP A 212 -6.71 -3.08 -6.99
CA TRP A 212 -5.33 -3.53 -6.90
C TRP A 212 -5.06 -4.47 -8.08
N PHE A 213 -3.97 -4.26 -8.82
CA PHE A 213 -3.68 -4.93 -10.09
C PHE A 213 -3.97 -6.43 -10.13
N ASN A 214 -3.51 -7.18 -9.13
CA ASN A 214 -3.76 -8.61 -8.99
C ASN A 214 -3.93 -8.91 -7.50
N ASN A 215 -5.14 -9.14 -7.03
CA ASN A 215 -5.40 -9.35 -5.61
C ASN A 215 -6.21 -10.62 -5.41
N SER A 216 -5.53 -11.68 -5.01
CA SER A 216 -6.15 -12.98 -4.75
C SER A 216 -7.13 -12.95 -3.58
N ASN A 217 -6.91 -12.05 -2.60
CA ASN A 217 -7.53 -12.15 -1.29
C ASN A 217 -8.02 -10.77 -0.73
N PRO A 218 -8.76 -9.94 -1.50
CA PRO A 218 -9.17 -8.62 -1.02
C PRO A 218 -10.17 -8.72 0.14
N PRO A 219 -10.00 -7.93 1.22
CA PRO A 219 -10.97 -7.90 2.31
C PRO A 219 -12.36 -7.48 1.81
N ASN A 220 -13.37 -8.28 2.14
CA ASN A 220 -14.78 -8.08 1.77
C ASN A 220 -15.03 -8.03 0.25
N GLY A 221 -14.10 -8.52 -0.57
CA GLY A 221 -14.15 -8.41 -2.02
C GLY A 221 -14.03 -9.76 -2.72
N GLN A 222 -14.32 -9.77 -4.01
CA GLN A 222 -13.97 -10.89 -4.88
C GLN A 222 -12.51 -10.76 -5.29
N ALA A 223 -11.81 -11.90 -5.36
CA ALA A 223 -10.47 -11.97 -5.91
C ALA A 223 -10.44 -11.35 -7.32
N THR A 224 -9.42 -10.55 -7.60
CA THR A 224 -9.13 -10.06 -8.94
C THR A 224 -7.92 -10.80 -9.48
N ASN A 225 -8.03 -11.36 -10.70
CA ASN A 225 -6.94 -12.06 -11.36
C ASN A 225 -6.82 -11.58 -12.80
N ILE A 226 -5.82 -10.72 -13.05
CA ILE A 226 -5.64 -10.10 -14.36
C ILE A 226 -5.44 -11.12 -15.49
N TRP A 227 -4.88 -12.30 -15.20
CA TRP A 227 -4.73 -13.35 -16.20
C TRP A 227 -6.08 -13.88 -16.67
N CYS A 228 -7.06 -13.98 -15.75
CA CYS A 228 -8.41 -14.41 -16.10
C CYS A 228 -9.15 -13.37 -16.95
N ASP A 229 -8.97 -12.08 -16.66
CA ASP A 229 -9.58 -11.02 -17.46
C ASP A 229 -8.95 -10.93 -18.85
N ILE A 230 -7.63 -11.12 -18.96
CA ILE A 230 -6.94 -11.19 -20.25
C ILE A 230 -7.40 -12.42 -21.05
N ASP A 231 -7.46 -13.60 -20.43
CA ASP A 231 -7.96 -14.82 -21.08
C ASP A 231 -9.39 -14.62 -21.60
N SER A 232 -10.25 -14.01 -20.80
CA SER A 232 -11.63 -13.66 -21.16
C SER A 232 -11.68 -12.67 -22.32
N LEU A 233 -10.93 -11.57 -22.25
CA LEU A 233 -10.88 -10.52 -23.27
C LEU A 233 -10.35 -11.00 -24.62
N LEU A 234 -9.37 -11.92 -24.59
CA LEU A 234 -8.75 -12.48 -25.78
C LEU A 234 -9.46 -13.75 -26.28
N GLY A 235 -10.31 -14.37 -25.46
CA GLY A 235 -10.97 -15.64 -25.78
C GLY A 235 -9.99 -16.81 -25.84
N ILE A 236 -8.99 -16.84 -24.95
CA ILE A 236 -7.91 -17.83 -24.93
C ILE A 236 -7.80 -18.52 -23.56
N THR A 237 -6.84 -19.44 -23.44
CA THR A 237 -6.43 -20.03 -22.16
C THR A 237 -4.92 -19.93 -22.06
N SER A 238 -4.42 -18.96 -21.31
CA SER A 238 -2.99 -18.69 -21.18
C SER A 238 -2.28 -19.65 -20.23
N GLY A 239 -3.05 -20.31 -19.35
CA GLY A 239 -2.53 -21.09 -18.23
C GLY A 239 -2.17 -20.26 -17.00
N GLY A 240 -2.21 -18.92 -17.08
CA GLY A 240 -2.02 -18.03 -15.93
C GLY A 240 -3.30 -17.77 -15.14
N CYS A 241 -4.48 -17.95 -15.76
CA CYS A 241 -5.76 -17.84 -15.07
C CYS A 241 -6.01 -19.06 -14.18
N THR A 242 -6.10 -18.81 -12.87
CA THR A 242 -6.43 -19.81 -11.84
C THR A 242 -7.71 -19.40 -11.11
N PRO A 243 -8.89 -19.53 -11.77
CA PRO A 243 -10.12 -19.05 -11.18
C PRO A 243 -10.52 -19.96 -10.02
N ILE A 244 -10.99 -19.35 -8.93
CA ILE A 244 -11.56 -20.08 -7.81
C ILE A 244 -12.99 -20.46 -8.21
N THR A 245 -13.21 -21.72 -8.56
CA THR A 245 -14.48 -22.22 -9.09
C THR A 245 -15.43 -22.75 -8.02
N SER A 246 -14.92 -23.01 -6.81
CA SER A 246 -15.70 -23.43 -5.66
C SER A 246 -15.07 -22.97 -4.33
N LEU A 247 -15.90 -22.98 -3.28
CA LEU A 247 -15.54 -22.51 -1.94
C LEU A 247 -15.78 -23.61 -0.88
N ASN A 248 -15.45 -24.87 -1.20
CA ASN A 248 -15.64 -26.02 -0.28
C ASN A 248 -14.37 -26.37 0.49
N GLY A 249 -13.33 -25.53 0.39
CA GLY A 249 -12.07 -25.72 1.09
C GLY A 249 -12.19 -25.55 2.60
N THR A 250 -11.08 -25.84 3.28
CA THR A 250 -10.89 -25.66 4.72
C THR A 250 -9.64 -24.83 4.97
N PHE A 251 -9.58 -24.13 6.09
CA PHE A 251 -8.41 -23.33 6.45
C PHE A 251 -7.85 -23.70 7.82
N ASP A 252 -6.63 -23.31 8.11
CA ASP A 252 -6.08 -23.28 9.46
C ASP A 252 -5.59 -21.87 9.79
N PHE A 253 -5.35 -21.59 11.07
CA PHE A 253 -4.72 -20.35 11.51
C PHE A 253 -3.54 -20.66 12.43
N GLN A 254 -2.39 -20.05 12.16
CA GLN A 254 -1.22 -20.12 13.02
C GLN A 254 -0.61 -18.75 13.25
N LEU A 255 0.04 -18.56 14.41
CA LEU A 255 0.94 -17.42 14.61
C LEU A 255 2.24 -17.66 13.83
N LYS A 256 2.85 -16.58 13.33
CA LYS A 256 4.14 -16.68 12.61
C LYS A 256 5.24 -17.19 13.56
N PRO A 257 6.34 -17.77 13.03
CA PRO A 257 7.45 -18.22 13.87
C PRO A 257 7.95 -17.11 14.80
N ASN A 258 8.13 -17.45 16.08
CA ASN A 258 8.55 -16.55 17.17
C ASN A 258 7.48 -15.55 17.67
N GLU A 259 6.30 -15.53 17.06
CA GLU A 259 5.17 -14.78 17.59
C GLU A 259 4.51 -15.52 18.75
N THR A 260 3.98 -14.76 19.70
CA THR A 260 3.21 -15.33 20.80
C THR A 260 1.92 -14.54 20.99
N ILE A 261 0.98 -15.13 21.73
CA ILE A 261 -0.27 -14.46 22.08
C ILE A 261 -0.02 -13.14 22.83
N THR A 262 1.09 -13.02 23.57
CA THR A 262 1.40 -11.86 24.39
C THR A 262 2.67 -11.15 23.93
N THR A 263 2.53 -9.92 23.46
CA THR A 263 3.66 -9.09 23.00
C THR A 263 3.77 -7.82 23.84
N PHE A 264 4.99 -7.33 23.99
CA PHE A 264 5.31 -6.16 24.80
C PHE A 264 5.87 -5.03 23.94
N GLY A 265 5.54 -3.79 24.28
CA GLY A 265 6.09 -2.58 23.67
C GLY A 265 6.21 -1.43 24.66
N ASN A 266 6.85 -0.33 24.28
CA ASN A 266 6.82 0.90 25.05
C ASN A 266 5.53 1.68 24.77
N ALA A 267 5.21 2.65 25.62
CA ALA A 267 4.22 3.66 25.28
C ALA A 267 4.65 4.40 24.00
N GLY A 268 3.75 4.52 23.02
CA GLY A 268 4.03 5.10 21.71
C GLY A 268 4.42 4.07 20.65
N ASP A 269 4.70 2.82 21.03
CA ASP A 269 4.96 1.75 20.08
C ASP A 269 3.64 1.19 19.52
N ILE A 270 3.74 0.59 18.34
CA ILE A 270 2.73 -0.34 17.83
C ILE A 270 3.15 -1.74 18.30
N ILE A 271 2.27 -2.41 19.04
CA ILE A 271 2.50 -3.78 19.51
C ILE A 271 1.84 -4.72 18.50
N ASP A 272 2.68 -5.40 17.74
CA ASP A 272 2.27 -6.25 16.63
C ASP A 272 2.26 -7.73 17.03
N ILE A 273 1.26 -8.46 16.54
CA ILE A 273 1.20 -9.92 16.63
C ILE A 273 0.83 -10.45 15.24
N PHE A 274 1.73 -11.24 14.65
CA PHE A 274 1.57 -11.75 13.29
C PHE A 274 1.12 -13.21 13.25
N GLY A 275 0.28 -13.53 12.27
CA GLY A 275 -0.19 -14.88 11.98
C GLY A 275 -0.50 -15.06 10.49
N GLU A 276 -1.00 -16.24 10.17
CA GLU A 276 -1.25 -16.69 8.81
C GLU A 276 -2.54 -17.52 8.80
N ILE A 277 -3.39 -17.26 7.80
CA ILE A 277 -4.55 -18.08 7.47
C ILE A 277 -4.15 -18.96 6.29
N ILE A 278 -4.21 -20.29 6.45
CA ILE A 278 -3.63 -21.23 5.50
C ILE A 278 -4.73 -22.09 4.89
N ASN A 279 -4.87 -22.08 3.57
CA ASN A 279 -5.74 -23.03 2.88
C ASN A 279 -4.94 -24.27 2.45
N ASN A 280 -4.91 -25.30 3.29
CA ASN A 280 -4.25 -26.56 2.97
C ASN A 280 -5.09 -27.52 2.10
N SER A 281 -6.26 -27.07 1.63
CA SER A 281 -7.17 -27.89 0.84
C SER A 281 -6.99 -27.68 -0.66
N ASN A 282 -7.61 -28.56 -1.46
CA ASN A 282 -7.56 -28.51 -2.92
C ASN A 282 -8.67 -27.62 -3.53
N ASP A 283 -9.41 -26.88 -2.71
CA ASP A 283 -10.50 -26.01 -3.15
C ASP A 283 -10.38 -24.64 -2.48
N GLY A 284 -10.97 -23.60 -3.07
CA GLY A 284 -10.98 -22.27 -2.45
C GLY A 284 -11.71 -22.29 -1.12
N VAL A 285 -11.38 -21.38 -0.21
CA VAL A 285 -12.08 -21.23 1.07
C VAL A 285 -12.40 -19.77 1.31
N GLN A 286 -13.64 -19.49 1.70
CA GLN A 286 -14.01 -18.18 2.21
C GLN A 286 -13.95 -18.20 3.74
N VAL A 287 -13.15 -17.31 4.31
CA VAL A 287 -12.95 -17.17 5.74
C VAL A 287 -13.59 -15.86 6.21
N ASP A 288 -14.60 -15.97 7.07
CA ASP A 288 -15.21 -14.85 7.76
C ASP A 288 -14.45 -14.58 9.07
N ILE A 289 -13.95 -13.36 9.21
CA ILE A 289 -13.08 -12.89 10.28
C ILE A 289 -13.87 -11.90 11.13
N GLN A 290 -13.90 -12.14 12.44
CA GLN A 290 -14.65 -11.30 13.37
C GLN A 290 -13.86 -11.04 14.65
N ARG A 291 -13.60 -9.77 14.98
CA ARG A 291 -13.14 -9.36 16.30
C ARG A 291 -14.30 -9.45 17.29
N ILE A 292 -14.36 -10.55 18.04
CA ILE A 292 -15.45 -10.84 18.99
C ILE A 292 -15.19 -10.24 20.38
N MET A 293 -13.98 -9.74 20.64
CA MET A 293 -13.60 -9.06 21.86
C MET A 293 -12.49 -8.06 21.57
N ASN A 294 -12.62 -6.85 22.11
CA ASN A 294 -11.62 -5.81 22.04
C ASN A 294 -11.58 -5.02 23.38
N MET A 295 -10.87 -5.56 24.36
CA MET A 295 -10.71 -4.95 25.69
C MET A 295 -9.47 -4.07 25.68
N LEU A 296 -9.68 -2.79 25.38
CA LEU A 296 -8.66 -1.75 25.46
C LEU A 296 -8.77 -1.05 26.82
N PRO A 297 -7.67 -0.83 27.54
CA PRO A 297 -7.72 -0.41 28.94
C PRO A 297 -8.06 1.08 29.10
N SER A 298 -7.85 1.90 28.07
CA SER A 298 -8.20 3.32 28.06
C SER A 298 -8.30 3.84 26.62
N ASN A 299 -8.65 5.12 26.46
CA ASN A 299 -8.69 5.81 25.18
C ASN A 299 -7.30 6.15 24.61
N THR A 300 -6.22 5.77 25.29
CA THR A 300 -4.85 5.88 24.79
C THR A 300 -4.40 4.62 24.03
N TRP A 301 -5.34 3.69 23.80
CA TRP A 301 -5.14 2.50 23.00
C TRP A 301 -6.13 2.48 21.83
N GLU A 302 -5.64 2.02 20.69
CA GLU A 302 -6.47 1.62 19.55
C GLU A 302 -6.06 0.22 19.10
N SER A 303 -6.88 -0.45 18.28
CA SER A 303 -6.49 -1.72 17.68
C SER A 303 -7.03 -1.91 16.27
N SER A 304 -6.29 -2.67 15.48
CA SER A 304 -6.63 -2.98 14.08
C SER A 304 -6.35 -4.44 13.76
N MET A 305 -7.18 -5.02 12.89
CA MET A 305 -6.88 -6.27 12.19
C MET A 305 -6.39 -5.92 10.79
N CYS A 306 -5.37 -6.61 10.28
CA CYS A 306 -4.91 -6.41 8.91
C CYS A 306 -4.84 -7.73 8.15
N ILE A 307 -5.29 -7.66 6.90
CA ILE A 307 -5.39 -8.78 5.97
C ILE A 307 -4.90 -8.27 4.62
N GLY A 308 -3.58 -8.25 4.44
CA GLY A 308 -2.88 -7.49 3.38
C GLY A 308 -2.94 -5.95 3.56
N VAL A 309 -4.08 -5.42 3.98
CA VAL A 309 -4.33 -4.02 4.34
C VAL A 309 -4.99 -3.96 5.73
N CYS A 310 -4.64 -2.95 6.50
CA CYS A 310 -5.23 -2.71 7.81
C CYS A 310 -6.63 -2.13 7.72
N LEU A 311 -7.54 -2.76 8.46
CA LEU A 311 -8.91 -2.30 8.60
C LEU A 311 -8.98 -1.08 9.54
N PRO A 312 -9.96 -0.19 9.38
CA PRO A 312 -10.25 0.84 10.37
C PRO A 312 -10.42 0.28 11.78
N PHE A 313 -10.08 1.06 12.81
CA PHE A 313 -10.14 0.62 14.21
C PHE A 313 -11.56 0.25 14.66
N ASP A 314 -12.59 0.78 14.01
CA ASP A 314 -14.01 0.54 14.27
C ASP A 314 -14.60 -0.60 13.44
N GLN A 315 -13.81 -1.21 12.54
CA GLN A 315 -14.26 -2.34 11.73
C GLN A 315 -13.95 -3.68 12.42
N ASP A 316 -14.99 -4.34 12.93
CA ASP A 316 -14.87 -5.63 13.64
C ASP A 316 -15.00 -6.86 12.74
N THR A 317 -15.39 -6.71 11.47
CA THR A 317 -15.64 -7.83 10.56
C THR A 317 -14.94 -7.66 9.22
N ALA A 318 -14.44 -8.77 8.68
CA ALA A 318 -14.01 -8.88 7.30
C ALA A 318 -14.26 -10.30 6.76
N SER A 319 -14.30 -10.47 5.44
CA SER A 319 -14.21 -11.79 4.81
C SER A 319 -13.12 -11.79 3.75
N VAL A 320 -12.53 -12.96 3.50
CA VAL A 320 -11.53 -13.16 2.45
C VAL A 320 -11.72 -14.51 1.80
N ILE A 321 -11.40 -14.60 0.52
CA ILE A 321 -11.27 -15.87 -0.20
C ILE A 321 -9.78 -16.18 -0.27
N ILE A 322 -9.40 -17.43 -0.02
CA ILE A 322 -8.01 -17.92 -0.11
C ILE A 322 -7.99 -19.07 -1.12
N ALA A 323 -7.13 -18.96 -2.13
CA ALA A 323 -6.99 -19.97 -3.17
C ALA A 323 -6.50 -21.33 -2.62
N PRO A 324 -6.73 -22.45 -3.33
CA PRO A 324 -6.20 -23.76 -2.92
C PRO A 324 -4.68 -23.73 -2.73
N GLY A 325 -4.20 -24.22 -1.59
CA GLY A 325 -2.76 -24.26 -1.26
C GLY A 325 -2.13 -22.91 -0.93
N ASP A 326 -2.92 -21.82 -0.88
CA ASP A 326 -2.42 -20.47 -0.62
C ASP A 326 -2.43 -20.13 0.88
N THR A 327 -1.63 -19.12 1.25
CA THR A 327 -1.51 -18.60 2.62
C THR A 327 -1.66 -17.10 2.62
N LEU A 328 -2.49 -16.60 3.54
CA LEU A 328 -2.77 -15.18 3.70
C LEU A 328 -2.23 -14.68 5.04
N ASP A 329 -1.38 -13.65 4.97
CA ASP A 329 -0.88 -12.96 6.16
C ASP A 329 -2.01 -12.25 6.90
N PHE A 330 -2.00 -12.40 8.23
CA PHE A 330 -2.87 -11.71 9.16
C PHE A 330 -2.04 -11.04 10.26
N SER A 331 -2.39 -9.80 10.63
CA SER A 331 -1.80 -9.16 11.80
C SER A 331 -2.87 -8.54 12.69
N PHE A 332 -2.58 -8.53 13.99
CA PHE A 332 -3.32 -7.76 14.97
C PHE A 332 -2.39 -6.71 15.56
N HIS A 333 -2.80 -5.45 15.50
CA HIS A 333 -2.04 -4.33 16.04
C HIS A 333 -2.74 -3.73 17.24
N PHE A 334 -1.96 -3.41 18.26
CA PHE A 334 -2.36 -2.48 19.31
C PHE A 334 -1.53 -1.19 19.16
N PHE A 335 -2.19 -0.07 18.95
CA PHE A 335 -1.56 1.24 18.95
C PHE A 335 -1.60 1.82 20.35
N THR A 336 -0.49 2.39 20.82
CA THR A 336 -0.39 2.97 22.16
C THR A 336 0.01 4.45 22.08
N ASP A 337 -0.56 5.29 22.93
CA ASP A 337 -0.19 6.71 23.00
C ASP A 337 1.17 6.87 23.71
N PRO A 338 2.12 7.66 23.15
CA PRO A 338 3.41 7.94 23.81
C PRO A 338 3.28 8.64 25.17
N LEU A 339 2.15 9.29 25.46
CA LEU A 339 1.86 9.98 26.70
C LEU A 339 1.23 9.08 27.77
N MET A 340 1.08 7.78 27.50
CA MET A 340 0.58 6.83 28.48
C MET A 340 1.43 6.78 29.75
N ILE A 341 0.75 6.72 30.90
CA ILE A 341 1.38 6.67 32.21
C ILE A 341 1.36 5.24 32.73
N GLY A 342 2.53 4.60 32.72
CA GLY A 342 2.75 3.28 33.32
C GLY A 342 2.39 2.11 32.41
N PRO A 343 2.63 0.87 32.91
CA PRO A 343 2.30 -0.34 32.18
C PRO A 343 0.80 -0.56 32.17
N ASP A 344 0.28 -0.99 31.03
CA ASP A 344 -1.12 -1.32 30.83
C ASP A 344 -1.26 -2.59 29.96
N THR A 345 -2.46 -3.17 29.91
CA THR A 345 -2.71 -4.41 29.16
C THR A 345 -3.97 -4.28 28.32
N ALA A 346 -3.84 -4.48 27.02
CA ALA A 346 -4.95 -4.69 26.10
C ALA A 346 -5.10 -6.19 25.77
N SER A 347 -6.33 -6.62 25.52
CA SER A 347 -6.65 -7.99 25.07
C SER A 347 -7.69 -7.97 23.96
N ALA A 348 -7.53 -8.79 22.94
CA ALA A 348 -8.51 -8.97 21.89
C ALA A 348 -8.70 -10.45 21.54
N LYS A 349 -9.83 -10.77 20.92
CA LYS A 349 -10.11 -12.10 20.37
C LYS A 349 -10.68 -11.98 18.97
N VAL A 350 -10.12 -12.75 18.06
CA VAL A 350 -10.58 -12.85 16.67
C VAL A 350 -11.07 -14.26 16.41
N LYS A 351 -12.24 -14.36 15.81
CA LYS A 351 -12.88 -15.60 15.38
C LYS A 351 -12.75 -15.70 13.86
N PHE A 352 -12.24 -16.82 13.40
CA PHE A 352 -12.14 -17.19 11.99
C PHE A 352 -13.16 -18.30 11.73
N THR A 353 -14.07 -18.09 10.79
CA THR A 353 -15.17 -19.02 10.48
C THR A 353 -15.12 -19.41 9.01
N ASN A 354 -15.31 -20.69 8.70
CA ASN A 354 -15.49 -21.10 7.32
C ASN A 354 -16.91 -20.73 6.88
N ALA A 355 -17.05 -19.87 5.88
CA ALA A 355 -18.35 -19.32 5.47
C ALA A 355 -19.35 -20.41 5.03
N ASN A 356 -18.86 -21.55 4.51
CA ASN A 356 -19.69 -22.67 4.10
C ASN A 356 -20.16 -23.56 5.26
N GLY A 357 -19.66 -23.33 6.49
CA GLY A 357 -20.01 -24.08 7.70
C GLY A 357 -19.44 -25.50 7.79
N THR A 358 -18.53 -25.90 6.90
CA THR A 358 -17.96 -27.27 6.84
C THR A 358 -16.90 -27.54 7.90
N GLN A 359 -16.40 -26.51 8.58
CA GLN A 359 -15.34 -26.58 9.58
C GLN A 359 -15.74 -25.84 10.86
N GLN A 360 -15.25 -26.30 12.00
CA GLN A 360 -15.35 -25.54 13.25
C GLN A 360 -14.56 -24.23 13.14
N PHE A 361 -15.08 -23.17 13.76
CA PHE A 361 -14.37 -21.89 13.81
C PHE A 361 -13.11 -21.99 14.68
N ILE A 362 -12.13 -21.14 14.39
CA ILE A 362 -10.90 -20.98 15.18
C ILE A 362 -11.00 -19.66 15.94
N ILE A 363 -10.57 -19.63 17.21
CA ILE A 363 -10.44 -18.41 18.00
C ILE A 363 -8.97 -18.17 18.30
N GLN A 364 -8.46 -17.02 17.89
CA GLN A 364 -7.15 -16.54 18.28
C GLN A 364 -7.28 -15.43 19.32
N ASN A 365 -6.50 -15.53 20.40
CA ASN A 365 -6.38 -14.49 21.41
C ASN A 365 -5.16 -13.62 21.12
N TYR A 366 -5.24 -12.35 21.45
CA TYR A 366 -4.18 -11.36 21.31
C TYR A 366 -4.06 -10.56 22.59
N ARG A 367 -2.84 -10.28 23.03
CA ARG A 367 -2.58 -9.52 24.25
C ARG A 367 -1.38 -8.60 24.06
N GLY A 368 -1.60 -7.30 24.20
CA GLY A 368 -0.55 -6.27 24.16
C GLY A 368 -0.29 -5.75 25.56
N ILE A 369 0.98 -5.57 25.93
CA ILE A 369 1.38 -5.04 27.24
C ILE A 369 2.40 -3.91 27.04
N THR A 370 2.15 -2.75 27.62
CA THR A 370 3.18 -1.70 27.67
C THR A 370 4.17 -1.94 28.81
N TYR A 371 5.45 -1.70 28.58
CA TYR A 371 6.45 -1.71 29.65
C TYR A 371 6.15 -0.59 30.66
N GLY A 372 6.45 -0.85 31.94
CA GLY A 372 6.49 0.23 32.92
C GLY A 372 7.65 1.17 32.59
N GLN A 373 7.44 2.48 32.77
CA GLN A 373 8.51 3.44 32.52
C GLN A 373 9.74 3.07 33.35
N SER A 374 10.82 2.64 32.67
CA SER A 374 12.10 2.50 33.33
C SER A 374 12.60 3.91 33.63
N THR A 375 12.95 4.18 34.89
CA THR A 375 13.70 5.38 35.24
C THR A 375 15.02 5.35 34.47
N GLN A 376 15.16 6.22 33.46
CA GLN A 376 16.44 6.38 32.77
C GLN A 376 17.43 7.11 33.71
N VAL A 377 18.64 6.57 33.81
CA VAL A 377 19.79 7.30 34.34
C VAL A 377 20.38 8.09 33.17
N THR A 378 20.13 9.39 33.13
CA THR A 378 20.85 10.28 32.21
C THR A 378 22.19 10.66 32.83
N GLU A 379 23.29 10.13 32.28
CA GLU A 379 24.62 10.64 32.61
C GLU A 379 24.77 12.06 32.03
N LEU A 380 24.61 13.07 32.88
CA LEU A 380 24.95 14.44 32.52
C LEU A 380 26.47 14.55 32.37
N SER A 381 26.93 15.05 31.22
CA SER A 381 28.35 15.36 31.02
C SER A 381 28.84 16.30 32.11
N LYS A 382 30.02 16.02 32.68
CA LYS A 382 30.64 16.76 33.77
C LYS A 382 30.62 18.27 33.48
N THR A 383 29.68 19.01 34.06
CA THR A 383 29.69 20.47 34.04
C THR A 383 30.77 20.94 35.01
N ASN A 384 31.38 22.12 34.76
CA ASN A 384 32.33 22.78 35.68
C ASN A 384 31.64 23.29 36.98
N SER A 385 30.53 22.66 37.37
CA SER A 385 29.73 22.98 38.54
C SER A 385 30.42 22.48 39.81
N ARG A 386 30.46 23.33 40.84
CA ARG A 386 31.08 23.00 42.12
C ARG A 386 30.14 22.08 42.90
N LEU A 387 30.65 20.97 43.43
CA LEU A 387 29.88 20.14 44.34
C LEU A 387 29.50 20.96 45.59
N SER A 388 28.21 21.10 45.84
CA SER A 388 27.67 21.87 46.98
C SER A 388 27.42 20.96 48.17
N LYS A 389 26.71 19.85 47.95
CA LYS A 389 26.34 18.88 49.00
C LYS A 389 26.27 17.46 48.47
N ILE A 390 26.48 16.51 49.37
CA ILE A 390 26.16 15.09 49.18
C ILE A 390 25.16 14.73 50.26
N ILE A 391 24.01 14.17 49.87
CA ILE A 391 22.99 13.68 50.79
C ILE A 391 22.67 12.21 50.50
N ASN A 392 22.30 11.45 51.52
CA ASN A 392 21.72 10.12 51.30
C ASN A 392 20.25 10.20 50.92
N LEU A 393 19.67 9.04 50.63
CA LEU A 393 18.24 8.89 50.28
C LEU A 393 17.27 9.38 51.37
N LEU A 394 17.74 9.56 52.61
CA LEU A 394 16.96 10.09 53.72
C LEU A 394 17.14 11.60 53.90
N GLY A 395 17.80 12.28 52.95
CA GLY A 395 18.04 13.71 52.97
C GLY A 395 19.10 14.17 53.98
N LYS A 396 19.86 13.24 54.60
CA LYS A 396 20.94 13.60 55.53
C LYS A 396 22.23 13.84 54.76
N GLU A 397 22.88 14.95 55.08
CA GLU A 397 24.20 15.30 54.55
C GLU A 397 25.26 14.29 55.00
N GLU A 398 26.08 13.83 54.06
CA GLU A 398 27.12 12.85 54.32
C GLU A 398 28.39 13.10 53.49
N GLN A 399 29.47 12.44 53.85
CA GLN A 399 30.70 12.47 53.05
C GLN A 399 30.61 11.45 51.91
N GLN A 400 31.40 11.66 50.86
CA GLN A 400 31.48 10.73 49.73
C GLN A 400 31.90 9.34 50.21
N ARG A 401 31.12 8.33 49.86
CA ARG A 401 31.36 6.93 50.22
C ARG A 401 31.18 6.05 49.00
N ASN A 402 32.13 5.13 48.82
CA ASN A 402 32.02 4.13 47.76
C ASN A 402 30.97 3.08 48.15
N ASN A 403 30.25 2.56 47.15
CA ASN A 403 29.23 1.50 47.29
C ASN A 403 27.99 1.89 48.12
N GLN A 404 27.63 3.17 48.16
CA GLN A 404 26.35 3.65 48.69
C GLN A 404 25.68 4.57 47.68
N LEU A 405 24.34 4.54 47.62
CA LEU A 405 23.58 5.44 46.75
C LEU A 405 23.55 6.83 47.39
N GLN A 406 24.18 7.81 46.74
CA GLN A 406 24.30 9.20 47.21
C GLN A 406 23.74 10.15 46.16
N ILE A 407 23.07 11.22 46.60
CA ILE A 407 22.59 12.31 45.73
C ILE A 407 23.62 13.45 45.82
N HIS A 408 24.23 13.78 44.68
CA HIS A 408 25.21 14.84 44.58
C HIS A 408 24.53 16.11 44.05
N ILE A 409 24.52 17.16 44.86
CA ILE A 409 23.96 18.47 44.50
C ILE A 409 25.10 19.37 44.07
N PHE A 410 25.04 19.85 42.83
CA PHE A 410 26.02 20.77 42.27
C PHE A 410 25.45 22.19 42.22
N ASP A 411 26.28 23.17 42.53
CA ASP A 411 25.97 24.59 42.37
C ASP A 411 26.37 25.04 40.96
N ASP A 412 25.38 25.51 40.18
CA ASP A 412 25.53 26.01 38.82
C ASP A 412 25.46 27.55 38.74
N GLY A 413 25.35 28.25 39.87
CA GLY A 413 25.32 29.71 39.95
C GLY A 413 23.98 30.36 39.58
N LYS A 414 22.88 29.61 39.46
CA LYS A 414 21.52 30.15 39.27
C LYS A 414 20.63 29.88 40.49
N ILE A 415 19.62 30.75 40.68
CA ILE A 415 18.75 30.84 41.87
C ILE A 415 18.27 29.47 42.38
N GLU A 416 18.33 29.31 43.71
CA GLU A 416 17.94 28.14 44.49
C GLU A 416 16.55 27.59 44.07
N LYS A 417 16.51 26.37 43.52
CA LYS A 417 15.27 25.63 43.29
C LYS A 417 15.04 24.64 44.42
N ARG A 418 13.91 24.76 45.12
CA ARG A 418 13.47 23.77 46.11
C ARG A 418 13.05 22.49 45.38
N ILE A 419 13.76 21.39 45.64
CA ILE A 419 13.33 20.04 45.27
C ILE A 419 12.59 19.48 46.49
N VAL A 420 11.29 19.26 46.36
CA VAL A 420 10.50 18.50 47.34
C VAL A 420 10.38 17.07 46.80
N ILE A 421 10.87 16.10 47.55
CA ILE A 421 10.63 14.67 47.30
C ILE A 421 9.57 14.28 48.32
N GLU A 422 8.34 14.06 47.88
CA GLU A 422 7.25 13.50 48.70
C GLU A 422 7.26 11.97 48.64
#